data_AF-A0A1C6SME3-F1
#
_entry.id   AF-A0A1C6SME3-F1
#
_cell.length_a   1.000
_cell.length_b   1.000
_cell.length_c   1.000
_cell.angle_alpha   90.00
_cell.angle_beta   90.00
_cell.angle_gamma   90.00
#
_symmetry.space_group_name_H-M   'P 1'
#
loop_
_entity.id
_entity.type
_entity.pdbx_description
1 polymer ?
#
loop_
_entity_poly.entity_id
_entity_poly.type
_entity_poly.pdbx_seq_one_letter_code
_entity_poly.pdbx_strand_id
1 'polypeptide(L)'
;MSTSTRIQRATLGALAAVTAAALTAGCSDKAEAADPETLLDCSGGQVTSTNVDHDDTTKETRTPQELAAAWAAAQGGAFSGGRKVAYKSDERTDITFADGQGKATAVLSYRNDDRLGWRLEKALNCA
;
A
#
# COMPACT_ATOMS: atom_id res chain seq x y z
N MET A 1 69.26 10.82 -26.77
CA MET A 1 69.20 10.63 -25.30
C MET A 1 68.26 11.67 -24.73
N SER A 2 67.24 11.23 -23.99
CA SER A 2 66.49 12.01 -22.99
C SER A 2 65.64 13.20 -23.48
N THR A 3 64.49 13.59 -22.92
CA THR A 3 63.56 13.06 -21.91
C THR A 3 62.33 14.01 -21.99
N SER A 4 61.12 13.45 -21.96
CA SER A 4 59.95 13.95 -21.22
C SER A 4 59.11 15.18 -21.60
N THR A 5 57.81 14.86 -21.62
CA THR A 5 56.70 15.51 -20.91
C THR A 5 55.94 16.63 -21.62
N ARG A 6 54.81 16.20 -22.22
CA ARG A 6 53.66 17.03 -22.58
C ARG A 6 53.05 17.64 -21.31
N ILE A 7 52.91 18.96 -21.29
CA ILE A 7 52.24 19.71 -20.24
C ILE A 7 50.73 19.58 -20.47
N GLN A 8 50.07 18.84 -19.58
CA GLN A 8 48.64 18.96 -19.33
C GLN A 8 48.38 20.30 -18.62
N ARG A 9 47.36 21.04 -19.04
CA ARG A 9 46.46 21.76 -18.13
C ARG A 9 45.16 22.07 -18.85
N ALA A 10 44.18 21.24 -18.52
CA ALA A 10 42.80 21.36 -18.93
C ALA A 10 42.19 22.64 -18.36
N THR A 11 41.33 23.22 -19.18
CA THR A 11 40.47 24.39 -18.99
C THR A 11 39.72 24.40 -17.66
N LEU A 12 39.67 25.60 -17.06
CA LEU A 12 38.67 26.07 -16.10
C LEU A 12 37.27 25.62 -16.56
N GLY A 13 36.36 25.14 -15.73
CA GLY A 13 35.93 25.73 -14.47
C GLY A 13 34.48 26.18 -14.63
N ALA A 14 33.56 25.32 -14.18
CA ALA A 14 32.18 25.57 -13.75
C ALA A 14 31.21 26.37 -14.66
N LEU A 15 30.24 25.65 -15.25
CA LEU A 15 28.84 26.07 -15.24
C LEU A 15 27.99 24.87 -14.79
N ALA A 16 27.43 24.99 -13.59
CA ALA A 16 26.43 24.10 -13.04
C ALA A 16 25.02 24.56 -13.45
N ALA A 17 24.08 23.61 -13.34
CA ALA A 17 22.62 23.73 -13.44
C ALA A 17 22.06 23.75 -14.87
N VAL A 18 21.35 22.67 -15.25
CA VAL A 18 19.89 22.60 -15.08
C VAL A 18 19.50 21.15 -14.78
N THR A 19 18.91 20.95 -13.61
CA THR A 19 18.28 19.72 -13.16
C THR A 19 16.85 19.63 -13.68
N ALA A 20 16.36 18.40 -13.71
CA ALA A 20 14.96 17.98 -13.60
C ALA A 20 14.25 17.57 -14.90
N ALA A 21 14.00 16.27 -14.92
CA ALA A 21 13.15 15.53 -15.83
C ALA A 21 11.66 15.84 -15.64
N ALA A 22 10.91 15.40 -16.66
CA ALA A 22 9.51 14.99 -16.62
C ALA A 22 8.46 16.10 -16.38
N LEU A 23 7.91 16.60 -17.49
CA LEU A 23 6.60 17.23 -17.55
C LEU A 23 5.74 16.46 -18.56
N THR A 24 5.21 15.31 -18.15
CA THR A 24 3.93 14.83 -18.68
C THR A 24 2.87 15.23 -17.67
N ALA A 25 2.17 16.30 -18.02
CA ALA A 25 1.03 16.83 -17.32
C ALA A 25 -0.14 15.83 -17.35
N GLY A 26 -0.67 15.57 -16.17
CA GLY A 26 -1.93 14.89 -15.93
C GLY A 26 -2.28 15.10 -14.46
N CYS A 27 -2.99 16.19 -14.16
CA CYS A 27 -3.43 16.56 -12.83
C CYS A 27 -4.27 15.44 -12.19
N SER A 28 -3.93 15.05 -10.96
CA SER A 28 -4.89 14.86 -9.85
C SER A 28 -4.13 14.66 -8.55
N ASP A 29 -4.19 15.67 -7.68
CA ASP A 29 -3.71 15.67 -6.29
C ASP A 29 -4.55 14.78 -5.36
N LYS A 30 -4.74 13.51 -5.74
CA LYS A 30 -5.18 12.43 -4.84
C LYS A 30 -4.22 11.30 -5.16
N ALA A 31 -3.33 10.95 -4.24
CA ALA A 31 -2.55 9.73 -4.37
C ALA A 31 -3.56 8.59 -4.59
N GLU A 32 -3.66 8.12 -5.83
CA GLU A 32 -4.62 7.10 -6.20
C GLU A 32 -4.27 5.88 -5.33
N ALA A 33 -5.23 5.44 -4.53
CA ALA A 33 -4.99 4.35 -3.58
C ALA A 33 -4.48 3.16 -4.39
N ALA A 34 -3.31 2.63 -4.02
CA ALA A 34 -2.80 1.42 -4.65
C ALA A 34 -3.90 0.34 -4.62
N ASP A 35 -4.04 -0.41 -5.71
CA ASP A 35 -4.97 -1.52 -5.75
C ASP A 35 -4.62 -2.47 -4.59
N PRO A 36 -5.59 -2.87 -3.74
CA PRO A 36 -5.30 -3.67 -2.56
C PRO A 36 -4.66 -5.02 -2.91
N GLU A 37 -4.83 -5.54 -4.13
CA GLU A 37 -4.17 -6.75 -4.61
C GLU A 37 -2.65 -6.58 -4.73
N THR A 38 -2.18 -5.37 -5.06
CA THR A 38 -0.74 -5.06 -5.17
C THR A 38 -0.03 -5.06 -3.81
N LEU A 39 -0.79 -5.05 -2.72
CA LEU A 39 -0.24 -5.14 -1.37
C LEU A 39 0.09 -6.59 -0.98
N LEU A 40 -0.43 -7.60 -1.69
CA LEU A 40 -0.19 -9.00 -1.37
C LEU A 40 1.14 -9.51 -1.95
N ASP A 41 1.88 -10.27 -1.13
CA ASP A 41 3.04 -11.05 -1.55
C ASP A 41 2.68 -12.54 -1.47
N CYS A 42 1.74 -12.96 -2.32
CA CYS A 42 1.45 -14.38 -2.50
C CYS A 42 2.56 -14.96 -3.37
N SER A 43 3.48 -15.71 -2.77
CA SER A 43 4.62 -16.34 -3.45
C SER A 43 4.15 -17.49 -4.37
N GLY A 44 3.41 -17.17 -5.43
CA GLY A 44 2.88 -18.12 -6.44
C GLY A 44 1.50 -18.71 -6.14
N GLY A 45 0.80 -18.24 -5.10
CA GLY A 45 -0.52 -18.75 -4.68
C GLY A 45 -1.71 -18.03 -5.34
N GLN A 46 -2.90 -18.64 -5.23
CA GLN A 46 -4.16 -18.04 -5.67
C GLN A 46 -4.61 -16.99 -4.65
N VAL A 47 -5.03 -15.81 -5.12
CA VAL A 47 -5.71 -14.82 -4.27
C VAL A 47 -7.17 -15.22 -4.14
N THR A 48 -7.64 -15.43 -2.92
CA THR A 48 -9.09 -15.52 -2.67
C THR A 48 -9.62 -14.12 -2.41
N SER A 49 -10.67 -13.74 -3.15
CA SER A 49 -11.34 -12.46 -2.99
C SER A 49 -12.78 -12.69 -2.58
N THR A 50 -13.17 -12.04 -1.49
CA THR A 50 -14.56 -11.99 -1.05
C THR A 50 -15.00 -10.54 -1.08
N ASN A 51 -15.92 -10.22 -1.98
CA ASN A 51 -16.71 -9.00 -1.90
C ASN A 51 -17.82 -9.25 -0.89
N VAL A 52 -18.03 -8.28 0.01
CA VAL A 52 -19.03 -8.41 1.06
C VAL A 52 -20.19 -7.48 0.74
N ASP A 53 -21.35 -8.07 0.51
CA ASP A 53 -22.60 -7.33 0.41
C ASP A 53 -23.07 -6.94 1.82
N HIS A 54 -23.68 -5.76 1.96
CA HIS A 54 -24.09 -5.22 3.24
C HIS A 54 -25.58 -4.88 3.26
N ASP A 55 -26.35 -5.59 4.08
CA ASP A 55 -27.79 -5.39 4.26
C ASP A 55 -28.16 -4.62 5.54
N ASP A 56 -27.17 -4.08 6.26
CA ASP A 56 -27.39 -3.59 7.62
C ASP A 56 -28.00 -2.19 7.70
N THR A 57 -28.95 -2.01 8.62
CA THR A 57 -29.56 -0.71 8.95
C THR A 57 -28.90 -0.04 10.15
N THR A 58 -28.01 -0.74 10.85
CA THR A 58 -27.35 -0.25 12.06
C THR A 58 -25.99 0.33 11.71
N LYS A 59 -25.70 1.54 12.21
CA LYS A 59 -24.41 2.18 12.00
C LYS A 59 -23.31 1.45 12.77
N GLU A 60 -22.31 0.97 12.05
CA GLU A 60 -21.08 0.44 12.62
C GLU A 60 -20.29 1.58 13.27
N THR A 61 -19.86 1.38 14.51
CA THR A 61 -19.15 2.38 15.32
C THR A 61 -17.68 2.01 15.55
N ARG A 62 -17.31 0.75 15.28
CA ARG A 62 -15.94 0.26 15.39
C ARG A 62 -15.08 0.84 14.28
N THR A 63 -13.82 1.04 14.60
CA THR A 63 -12.77 1.43 13.66
C THR A 63 -12.41 0.27 12.72
N PRO A 64 -11.85 0.55 11.54
CA PRO A 64 -11.32 -0.49 10.65
C PRO A 64 -10.36 -1.45 11.36
N GLN A 65 -9.56 -0.96 12.31
CA GLN A 65 -8.59 -1.77 13.06
C GLN A 65 -9.28 -2.79 13.98
N GLU A 66 -10.37 -2.41 14.63
CA GLU A 66 -11.16 -3.31 15.48
C GLU A 66 -11.92 -4.34 14.63
N LEU A 67 -12.49 -3.91 13.50
CA LEU A 67 -13.13 -4.80 12.54
C LEU A 67 -12.14 -5.82 11.96
N ALA A 68 -10.92 -5.38 11.62
CA ALA A 68 -9.88 -6.26 11.13
C ALA A 68 -9.44 -7.27 12.20
N ALA A 69 -9.33 -6.85 13.45
CA ALA A 69 -9.06 -7.77 14.56
C ALA A 69 -10.16 -8.82 14.71
N ALA A 70 -11.43 -8.42 14.62
CA ALA A 70 -12.56 -9.34 14.69
C ALA A 70 -12.57 -10.32 13.49
N TRP A 71 -12.30 -9.83 12.28
CA TRP A 71 -12.16 -10.68 11.10
C TRP A 71 -11.05 -11.72 11.28
N ALA A 72 -9.86 -11.31 11.73
CA ALA A 72 -8.73 -12.22 11.95
C ALA A 72 -9.02 -13.27 13.03
N ALA A 73 -9.73 -12.87 14.10
CA ALA A 73 -10.16 -13.80 15.14
C ALA A 73 -11.15 -14.84 14.61
N ALA A 74 -12.06 -14.44 13.70
CA ALA A 74 -13.00 -15.36 13.05
C ALA A 74 -12.32 -16.39 12.15
N GLN A 75 -11.12 -16.10 11.61
CA GLN A 75 -10.30 -17.03 10.84
C GLN A 75 -9.52 -18.04 11.70
N GLY A 76 -9.92 -18.25 12.96
CA GLY A 76 -9.29 -19.25 13.84
C GLY A 76 -7.84 -18.92 14.23
N GLY A 77 -7.43 -17.66 14.14
CA GLY A 77 -6.06 -17.24 14.49
C GLY A 77 -5.02 -17.39 13.37
N ALA A 78 -5.44 -17.71 12.14
CA ALA A 78 -4.56 -17.80 10.97
C ALA A 78 -3.79 -16.49 10.70
N PHE A 79 -4.37 -15.35 11.06
CA PHE A 79 -3.79 -14.02 10.89
C PHE A 79 -3.44 -13.39 12.24
N SER A 80 -2.54 -14.03 12.99
CA SER A 80 -2.00 -13.53 14.27
C SER A 80 -0.72 -12.68 14.11
N GLY A 81 -0.20 -12.56 12.88
CA GLY A 81 0.96 -11.74 12.58
C GLY A 81 0.70 -10.23 12.63
N GLY A 82 1.72 -9.45 12.29
CA GLY A 82 1.67 -7.99 12.38
C GLY A 82 0.58 -7.38 11.51
N ARG A 83 -0.40 -6.71 12.14
CA ARG A 83 -1.42 -5.92 11.44
C ARG A 83 -0.91 -4.52 11.18
N LYS A 84 -1.01 -4.04 9.94
CA LYS A 84 -0.57 -2.70 9.53
C LYS A 84 -1.63 -2.01 8.69
N VAL A 85 -1.80 -0.71 8.88
CA VAL A 85 -2.59 0.14 7.97
C VAL A 85 -1.70 0.44 6.76
N ALA A 86 -2.08 -0.07 5.60
CA ALA A 86 -1.35 0.12 4.34
C ALA A 86 -1.81 1.38 3.60
N TYR A 87 -3.09 1.73 3.73
CA TYR A 87 -3.67 2.94 3.18
C TYR A 87 -4.74 3.50 4.13
N LYS A 88 -4.85 4.83 4.21
CA LYS A 88 -5.90 5.50 4.98
C LYS A 88 -6.29 6.82 4.34
N SER A 89 -7.59 7.02 4.24
CA SER A 89 -8.28 8.25 3.89
C SER A 89 -9.57 8.34 4.70
N ASP A 90 -10.35 9.40 4.51
CA ASP A 90 -11.65 9.56 5.17
C ASP A 90 -12.70 8.56 4.63
N GLU A 91 -12.52 8.10 3.39
CA GLU A 91 -13.47 7.25 2.65
C GLU A 91 -13.04 5.78 2.66
N ARG A 92 -11.75 5.48 2.80
CA ARG A 92 -11.19 4.14 2.66
C ARG A 92 -10.01 3.90 3.61
N THR A 93 -9.97 2.72 4.20
CA THR A 93 -8.84 2.22 4.99
C THR A 93 -8.50 0.79 4.57
N ASP A 94 -7.24 0.55 4.23
CA ASP A 94 -6.75 -0.79 3.92
C ASP A 94 -5.82 -1.29 5.01
N ILE A 95 -6.04 -2.53 5.43
CA ILE A 95 -5.31 -3.17 6.51
C ILE A 95 -4.70 -4.46 6.00
N THR A 96 -3.38 -4.58 6.11
CA THR A 96 -2.64 -5.79 5.77
C THR A 96 -2.37 -6.63 7.02
N PHE A 97 -2.42 -7.95 6.86
CA PHE A 97 -1.85 -8.92 7.79
C PHE A 97 -0.59 -9.49 7.19
N ALA A 98 0.51 -9.36 7.92
CA ALA A 98 1.79 -9.92 7.52
C ALA A 98 2.06 -11.27 8.21
N ASP A 99 2.77 -12.15 7.50
CA ASP A 99 3.33 -13.36 8.09
C ASP A 99 4.53 -13.06 9.03
N GLY A 100 5.18 -14.11 9.54
CA GLY A 100 6.37 -14.00 10.38
C GLY A 100 7.60 -13.39 9.69
N GLN A 101 7.59 -13.25 8.36
CA GLN A 101 8.64 -12.64 7.55
C GLN A 101 8.32 -11.18 7.19
N GLY A 102 7.16 -10.67 7.60
CA GLY A 102 6.71 -9.32 7.26
C GLY A 102 6.08 -9.20 5.87
N LYS A 103 5.83 -10.32 5.17
CA LYS A 103 5.14 -10.35 3.88
C LYS A 103 3.64 -10.28 4.10
N ALA A 104 2.95 -9.38 3.40
CA ALA A 104 1.50 -9.24 3.51
C ALA A 104 0.80 -10.42 2.81
N THR A 105 0.09 -11.22 3.60
CA THR A 105 -0.62 -12.43 3.17
C THR A 105 -2.14 -12.26 3.16
N ALA A 106 -2.65 -11.18 3.77
CA ALA A 106 -4.03 -10.75 3.61
C ALA A 106 -4.15 -9.23 3.61
N VAL A 107 -5.17 -8.73 2.92
CA VAL A 107 -5.54 -7.32 2.84
C VAL A 107 -7.05 -7.20 3.03
N LEU A 108 -7.48 -6.34 3.94
CA LEU A 108 -8.87 -5.97 4.15
C LEU A 108 -9.06 -4.51 3.75
N SER A 109 -9.94 -4.26 2.81
CA SER A 109 -10.29 -2.90 2.37
C SER A 109 -11.63 -2.51 2.97
N TYR A 110 -11.62 -1.46 3.76
CA TYR A 110 -12.81 -0.90 4.39
C TYR A 110 -13.20 0.40 3.71
N ARG A 111 -14.51 0.59 3.51
CA ARG A 111 -15.09 1.85 3.05
C ARG A 111 -15.90 2.49 4.15
N ASN A 112 -15.75 3.79 4.32
CA ASN A 112 -16.56 4.58 5.23
C ASN A 112 -17.83 5.02 4.52
N ASP A 113 -18.97 4.76 5.14
CA ASP A 113 -20.28 5.24 4.73
C ASP A 113 -20.80 6.20 5.79
N ASP A 114 -21.24 7.40 5.42
CA ASP A 114 -21.66 8.40 6.41
C ASP A 114 -22.83 7.93 7.29
N ARG A 115 -23.68 7.05 6.75
CA ARG A 115 -24.85 6.51 7.44
C ARG A 115 -24.54 5.23 8.20
N LEU A 116 -23.74 4.37 7.61
CA LEU A 116 -23.51 3.00 8.11
C LEU A 116 -22.15 2.81 8.79
N GLY A 117 -21.27 3.80 8.75
CA GLY A 117 -19.93 3.73 9.31
C GLY A 117 -18.97 2.91 8.44
N TRP A 118 -17.91 2.37 9.04
CA TRP A 118 -16.91 1.59 8.34
C TRP A 118 -17.44 0.19 8.00
N ARG A 119 -17.29 -0.21 6.73
CA ARG A 119 -17.73 -1.52 6.24
C ARG A 119 -16.63 -2.20 5.45
N LEU A 120 -16.51 -3.51 5.61
CA LEU A 120 -15.53 -4.32 4.87
C LEU A 120 -16.03 -4.51 3.44
N GLU A 121 -15.42 -3.87 2.46
CA GLU A 121 -15.84 -3.99 1.06
C GLU A 121 -15.19 -5.21 0.38
N LYS A 122 -13.92 -5.44 0.70
CA LYS A 122 -13.11 -6.48 0.06
C LYS A 122 -12.16 -7.12 1.08
N ALA A 123 -12.14 -8.45 1.10
CA ALA A 123 -11.13 -9.23 1.80
C ALA A 123 -10.34 -10.05 0.79
N LEU A 124 -9.03 -9.90 0.82
CA LEU A 124 -8.09 -10.64 -0.02
C LEU A 124 -7.15 -11.43 0.88
N ASN A 125 -6.85 -12.67 0.53
CA ASN A 125 -5.83 -13.47 1.19
C ASN A 125 -5.15 -14.43 0.22
N CYS A 126 -3.88 -14.72 0.49
CA CYS A 126 -3.18 -15.81 -0.17
C CYS A 126 -3.80 -17.14 0.31
N ALA A 127 -4.25 -17.95 -0.63
CA ALA A 127 -4.72 -19.32 -0.40
C ALA A 127 -3.55 -20.32 -0.40
#